data_AF-A0A661CAT4-F1
#
_entry.id   AF-A0A661CAT4-F1
#
_cell.length_a   1.000
_cell.length_b   1.000
_cell.length_c   1.000
_cell.angle_alpha   90.00
_cell.angle_beta   90.00
_cell.angle_gamma   90.00
#
_symmetry.space_group_name_H-M   'P 1'
#
loop_
_entity.id
_entity.type
_entity.pdbx_description
1 polymer ?
#
loop_
_entity_poly.entity_id
_entity_poly.type
_entity_poly.pdbx_seq_one_letter_code
_entity_poly.pdbx_strand_id
1 'polypeptide(L)' 'IDRLEGSYTTQNILDLEIPEITLPVAPGRNLAVLLECAARNHMLRMSGYNASEELMERQTALIREKK' A
#
# COMPACT_ATOMS: atom_id res chain seq x y z
N ILE A 1 6.55 10.03 3.29
CA ILE A 1 5.74 9.05 2.52
C ILE A 1 6.65 7.90 2.17
N ASP A 2 6.41 6.74 2.78
CA ASP A 2 7.03 5.50 2.32
C ASP A 2 6.48 5.16 0.93
N ARG A 3 7.36 4.80 0.00
CA ARG A 3 7.01 4.53 -1.40
C ARG A 3 6.68 3.07 -1.68
N LEU A 4 7.03 2.16 -0.77
CA LEU A 4 6.80 0.72 -0.89
C LEU A 4 5.62 0.30 -0.04
N GLU A 5 5.62 0.64 1.24
CA GLU A 5 4.50 0.33 2.13
C GLU A 5 3.33 1.29 1.87
N GLY A 6 3.61 2.58 1.76
CA GLY A 6 2.59 3.63 1.74
C GLY A 6 2.45 4.32 3.10
N SER A 7 1.42 5.13 3.27
CA SER A 7 1.14 5.84 4.53
C SER A 7 -0.15 5.32 5.13
N TYR A 8 -0.04 4.35 6.03
CA TYR A 8 -1.17 3.83 6.81
C TYR A 8 -1.14 4.40 8.21
N THR A 9 -2.29 4.86 8.65
CA THR A 9 -2.54 5.35 10.00
C THR A 9 -3.83 4.72 10.51
N THR A 10 -4.13 4.94 11.79
CA THR A 10 -5.45 4.68 12.35
C THR A 10 -6.04 5.98 12.83
N GLN A 11 -7.34 6.15 12.62
CA GLN A 11 -8.11 7.28 13.13
C GLN A 11 -9.13 6.77 14.14
N ASN A 12 -9.16 7.37 15.33
CA ASN A 12 -10.19 7.07 16.32
C ASN A 12 -11.49 7.80 15.99
N ILE A 13 -12.59 7.04 15.81
CA ILE A 13 -13.94 7.57 15.60
C ILE A 13 -14.90 6.78 16.49
N LEU A 14 -15.56 7.46 17.45
CA LEU A 14 -16.48 6.84 18.40
C LEU A 14 -15.83 5.66 19.17
N ASP A 15 -14.59 5.85 19.62
CA ASP A 15 -13.77 4.84 20.32
C ASP A 15 -13.45 3.59 19.49
N LEU A 16 -13.58 3.69 18.16
CA LEU A 16 -13.16 2.66 17.21
C LEU A 16 -11.93 3.13 16.42
N GLU A 17 -10.90 2.29 16.37
CA GLU A 17 -9.75 2.51 15.50
C GLU A 17 -10.07 2.11 14.06
N ILE A 18 -10.17 3.09 13.17
CA ILE A 18 -10.47 2.90 11.77
C ILE A 18 -9.18 3.05 10.95
N PRO A 19 -8.84 2.08 10.07
CA PRO A 19 -7.70 2.21 9.18
C PRO A 19 -7.85 3.40 8.24
N GLU A 20 -6.78 4.18 8.10
CA GLU A 20 -6.70 5.36 7.25
C GLU A 20 -5.51 5.21 6.28
N ILE A 21 -5.70 5.65 5.03
CA ILE A 21 -4.63 5.74 4.03
C ILE A 21 -4.55 7.15 3.44
N THR A 22 -3.36 7.74 3.45
CA THR A 22 -3.14 9.07 2.87
C THR A 22 -2.73 8.96 1.40
N LEU A 23 -3.58 9.48 0.50
CA LEU A 23 -3.30 9.54 -0.94
C LEU A 23 -2.79 10.94 -1.36
N PRO A 24 -1.61 11.05 -1.99
CA PRO A 24 -1.09 12.34 -2.43
C PRO A 24 -1.80 12.85 -3.69
N VAL A 25 -2.48 13.99 -3.57
CA VAL A 25 -3.17 14.68 -4.67
C VAL A 25 -2.18 15.52 -5.47
N ALA A 26 -2.17 15.36 -6.80
CA ALA A 26 -1.40 16.20 -7.71
C ALA A 26 -2.11 16.28 -9.07
N PRO A 27 -2.02 17.42 -9.79
CA PRO A 27 -2.52 17.53 -11.15
C PRO A 27 -1.94 16.43 -12.05
N GLY A 28 -2.75 15.91 -12.96
CA GLY A 28 -2.35 14.82 -13.87
C GLY A 28 -2.43 13.40 -13.26
N ARG A 29 -2.86 13.26 -12.00
CA ARG A 29 -3.18 11.95 -11.40
C ARG A 29 -4.70 11.70 -11.42
N ASN A 30 -5.11 10.53 -11.88
CA ASN A 30 -6.51 10.12 -11.81
C ASN A 30 -6.84 9.64 -10.39
N LEU A 31 -7.58 10.46 -9.62
CA LEU A 31 -7.96 10.14 -8.25
C LEU A 31 -8.87 8.91 -8.15
N ALA A 32 -9.75 8.67 -9.12
CA ALA A 32 -10.62 7.51 -9.09
C ALA A 32 -9.83 6.20 -9.17
N VAL A 33 -8.81 6.17 -10.03
CA VAL A 33 -7.91 5.00 -10.15
C VAL A 33 -7.06 4.83 -8.90
N LEU A 34 -6.55 5.91 -8.30
CA LEU A 34 -5.80 5.83 -7.05
C LEU A 34 -6.65 5.28 -5.90
N LEU A 35 -7.91 5.72 -5.81
CA LEU A 35 -8.86 5.23 -4.82
C LEU A 35 -9.17 3.74 -5.02
N GLU A 36 -9.42 3.30 -6.26
CA GLU A 36 -9.67 1.89 -6.57
C GLU A 36 -8.48 1.00 -6.18
N CYS A 37 -7.27 1.41 -6.57
CA CYS A 37 -6.05 0.70 -6.21
C CYS A 37 -5.86 0.63 -4.69
N ALA A 38 -6.13 1.73 -3.97
CA ALA A 38 -6.04 1.76 -2.51
C ALA A 38 -7.03 0.80 -1.85
N ALA A 39 -8.29 0.80 -2.29
CA ALA A 39 -9.33 -0.10 -1.78
C ALA A 39 -8.99 -1.58 -2.06
N ARG A 40 -8.54 -1.90 -3.27
CA ARG A 40 -8.10 -3.26 -3.63
C ARG A 40 -6.90 -3.70 -2.81
N ASN A 41 -5.90 -2.84 -2.63
CA ASN A 41 -4.72 -3.14 -1.83
C ASN A 41 -5.07 -3.35 -0.34
N HIS A 42 -6.02 -2.58 0.20
CA HIS A 42 -6.52 -2.78 1.55
C HIS A 42 -7.17 -4.16 1.72
N MET A 43 -8.05 -4.56 0.79
CA MET A 43 -8.65 -5.91 0.81
C MET A 43 -7.59 -7.02 0.70
N LEU A 44 -6.57 -6.84 -0.15
CA LEU A 44 -5.47 -7.80 -0.28
C LEU A 44 -4.68 -7.93 1.02
N ARG A 45 -4.33 -6.81 1.66
CA ARG A 45 -3.64 -6.81 2.96
C ARG A 45 -4.47 -7.49 4.05
N MET A 46 -5.79 -7.23 4.10
CA MET A 46 -6.70 -7.93 5.01
C MET A 46 -6.75 -9.45 4.75
N SER A 47 -6.56 -9.87 3.50
CA SER A 47 -6.48 -11.30 3.14
C SER A 47 -5.12 -11.94 3.42
N GLY A 48 -4.15 -11.17 3.94
CA GLY A 48 -2.79 -11.63 4.25
C GLY A 48 -1.79 -11.47 3.10
N TYR A 49 -2.16 -10.81 2.00
CA TYR A 49 -1.26 -10.57 0.88
C TYR A 49 -0.60 -9.19 0.96
N ASN A 50 0.74 -9.16 1.05
CA ASN A 50 1.52 -7.93 0.99
C ASN A 50 2.39 -7.88 -0.28
N ALA A 51 1.96 -7.07 -1.25
CA ALA A 51 2.67 -6.88 -2.52
C ALA A 51 4.11 -6.35 -2.33
N SER A 52 4.36 -5.54 -1.29
CA SER A 52 5.65 -4.92 -1.03
C SER A 52 6.68 -5.97 -0.57
N GLU A 53 6.25 -6.90 0.28
CA GLU A 53 7.06 -8.02 0.73
C GLU A 53 7.40 -8.95 -0.43
N GLU A 54 6.41 -9.36 -1.22
CA GLU A 54 6.63 -10.22 -2.37
C GLU A 54 7.55 -9.58 -3.42
N LEU A 55 7.44 -8.26 -3.63
CA LEU A 55 8.36 -7.53 -4.50
C LEU A 55 9.80 -7.59 -3.98
N MET A 56 10.01 -7.38 -2.67
CA MET A 56 11.33 -7.42 -2.05
C MET A 56 11.98 -8.80 -2.12
N GLU A 57 11.21 -9.86 -1.88
CA GLU A 57 11.68 -11.24 -1.97
C GLU A 57 12.14 -11.57 -3.40
N ARG A 58 11.27 -11.30 -4.39
CA ARG A 58 11.58 -11.53 -5.80
C ARG A 58 12.79 -10.73 -6.25
N GLN A 59 12.88 -9.45 -5.85
CA GLN A 59 14.02 -8.61 -6.18
C GLN A 59 15.32 -9.12 -5.56
N THR A 60 15.28 -9.57 -4.31
CA THR A 60 16.46 -10.11 -3.61
C THR A 60 16.95 -11.40 -4.26
N ALA A 61 16.05 -12.30 -4.66
CA ALA A 61 16.39 -13.51 -5.38
C ALA A 61 17.11 -13.20 -6.71
N LEU A 62 16.57 -12.25 -7.50
CA LEU A 62 17.18 -11.83 -8.78
C LEU A 62 18.55 -11.19 -8.60
N ILE A 63 18.75 -10.41 -7.54
CA ILE A 63 20.06 -9.81 -7.23
C ILE A 63 21.09 -10.89 -6.88
N ARG A 64 20.68 -11.92 -6.13
CA ARG A 64 21.58 -13.05 -5.76
C ARG A 64 21.95 -13.91 -6.97
N GLU A 65 21.03 -14.11 -7.91
CA GLU A 65 21.27 -14.88 -9.13
C GLU A 65 22.23 -14.15 -10.10
N LYS A 66 22.17 -12.82 -10.16
CA LYS A 66 23.04 -12.00 -11.01
C LYS A 66 24.41 -11.68 -10.40
N LYS A 67 24.72 -12.23 -9.23
CA LYS A 67 25.98 -12.02 -8.52
C LYS A 67 26.86 -13.25 -8.63
#